data_AF-A0AAE3ASS7-F1
#
_entry.id   AF-A0AAE3ASS7-F1
#
_cell.length_a   1.000
_cell.length_b   1.000
_cell.length_c   1.000
_cell.angle_alpha   90.00
_cell.angle_beta   90.00
_cell.angle_gamma   90.00
#
_symmetry.space_group_name_H-M   'P 1'
#
loop_
_entity.id
_entity.type
_entity.pdbx_description
1 polymer ?
#
loop_
_entity_poly.entity_id
_entity_poly.type
_entity_poly.pdbx_seq_one_letter_code
_entity_poly.pdbx_strand_id
1 'polypeptide(L)'
;MIKNRNETSAAMDKALKNLEQAKARYEAERKKENEKRRKAQNHHKYLMGGIVAKYFPECYQYEEKELNMILSAALASAECRQAVENVKRMEKNADEMEDEKDRNGGHADETKTKENSGGYANSKDFAGGSFSQGV
;
A
#
# COMPACT_ATOMS: atom_id res chain seq x y z
N MET A 1 59.68 22.44 9.75
CA MET A 1 58.44 22.31 8.96
C MET A 1 57.29 22.04 9.92
N ILE A 2 56.30 22.92 10.01
CA ILE A 2 55.10 22.67 10.81
C ILE A 2 53.90 22.75 9.85
N LYS A 3 53.45 21.60 9.35
CA LYS A 3 52.31 21.46 8.43
C LYS A 3 51.00 21.07 9.14
N ASN A 4 50.90 21.18 10.46
CA ASN A 4 49.76 20.58 11.19
C ASN A 4 48.57 21.50 11.48
N ARG A 5 48.70 22.83 11.34
CA ARG A 5 47.63 23.77 11.74
C ARG A 5 46.55 23.97 10.67
N ASN A 6 46.90 23.86 9.39
CA ASN A 6 45.93 24.02 8.30
C ASN A 6 45.12 22.75 8.04
N GLU A 7 45.71 21.56 8.24
CA GLU A 7 45.02 20.28 8.05
C GLU A 7 43.98 20.02 9.14
N THR A 8 44.26 20.40 10.39
CA THR A 8 43.29 20.34 11.49
C THR A 8 42.13 21.33 11.30
N SER A 9 42.39 22.52 10.74
CA SER A 9 41.34 23.49 10.37
C SER A 9 40.43 22.96 9.25
N ALA A 10 40.99 22.40 8.19
CA ALA A 10 40.21 21.86 7.07
C ALA A 10 39.38 20.63 7.47
N ALA A 11 39.90 19.78 8.35
CA ALA A 11 39.16 18.66 8.92
C ALA A 11 37.97 19.11 9.78
N MET A 12 38.17 20.16 10.60
CA MET A 12 37.11 20.78 11.39
C MET A 12 36.01 21.41 10.50
N ASP A 13 36.38 22.15 9.45
CA ASP A 13 35.41 22.75 8.53
C ASP A 13 34.57 21.70 7.80
N LYS A 14 35.20 20.58 7.41
CA LYS A 14 34.49 19.44 6.82
C LYS A 14 33.53 18.80 7.83
N ALA A 15 33.95 18.65 9.08
CA ALA A 15 33.11 18.12 10.14
C ALA A 15 31.90 19.02 10.43
N LEU A 16 32.08 20.34 10.44
CA LEU A 16 31.01 21.33 10.61
C LEU A 16 29.98 21.26 9.47
N LYS A 17 30.44 21.22 8.22
CA LYS A 17 29.55 21.08 7.05
C LYS A 17 28.76 19.76 7.08
N ASN A 18 29.39 18.66 7.48
CA ASN A 18 28.72 17.37 7.61
C ASN A 18 27.65 17.39 8.71
N LEU A 19 27.92 18.05 9.84
CA LEU A 19 26.97 18.21 10.94
C LEU A 19 25.78 19.06 10.53
N GLU A 20 26.00 20.15 9.80
CA GLU A 20 24.94 21.01 9.26
C GLU A 20 24.08 20.25 8.25
N GLN A 21 24.70 19.50 7.34
CA GLN A 21 23.97 18.67 6.39
C GLN A 21 23.16 17.56 7.09
N ALA A 22 23.72 16.94 8.13
CA ALA A 22 23.01 15.93 8.92
C ALA A 22 21.79 16.52 9.63
N LYS A 23 21.92 17.72 10.22
CA LYS A 23 20.78 18.46 10.81
C LYS A 23 19.72 18.78 9.78
N ALA A 24 20.11 19.27 8.60
CA ALA A 24 19.16 19.57 7.52
C ALA A 24 18.41 18.33 7.03
N ARG A 25 19.09 17.18 6.93
CA ARG A 25 18.46 15.89 6.59
C ARG A 25 17.46 15.45 7.67
N TYR A 26 17.85 15.53 8.94
CA TYR A 26 16.97 15.21 10.07
C TYR A 26 15.71 16.09 10.09
N GLU A 27 15.86 17.41 9.91
CA GLU A 27 14.72 18.32 9.87
C GLU A 27 13.79 18.03 8.68
N ALA A 28 14.34 17.70 7.52
CA ALA A 28 13.58 17.31 6.35
C ALA A 28 12.80 16.00 6.56
N GLU A 29 13.43 14.99 7.18
CA GLU A 29 12.77 13.74 7.55
C GLU A 29 11.66 13.96 8.58
N ARG A 30 11.92 14.76 9.61
CA ARG A 30 10.92 15.15 10.62
C ARG A 30 9.73 15.88 10.01
N LYS A 31 9.96 16.75 9.01
CA LYS A 31 8.89 17.43 8.27
C LYS A 31 8.05 16.43 7.45
N LYS A 32 8.69 15.48 6.76
CA LYS A 32 8.00 14.43 5.99
C LYS A 32 7.15 13.53 6.90
N GLU A 33 7.69 13.13 8.05
CA GLU A 33 6.98 12.33 9.03
C GLU A 33 5.76 13.08 9.59
N ASN A 34 5.93 14.35 9.96
CA ASN A 34 4.82 15.20 10.38
C ASN A 34 3.73 15.34 9.31
N GLU A 35 4.10 15.46 8.04
CA GLU A 35 3.14 15.55 6.95
C GLU A 35 2.38 14.23 6.75
N LYS A 36 3.07 13.09 6.81
CA LYS A 36 2.43 11.76 6.77
C LYS A 36 1.44 11.60 7.92
N ARG A 37 1.85 11.97 9.13
CA ARG A 37 0.99 11.95 10.32
C ARG A 37 -0.24 12.83 10.15
N ARG A 38 -0.08 14.05 9.61
CA ARG A 38 -1.21 14.95 9.33
C ARG A 38 -2.16 14.38 8.27
N LYS A 39 -1.63 13.80 7.19
CA LYS A 39 -2.44 13.16 6.14
C LYS A 39 -3.22 11.97 6.68
N ALA A 40 -2.59 11.13 7.51
CA ALA A 40 -3.26 10.00 8.16
C ALA A 40 -4.38 10.46 9.09
N GLN A 41 -4.12 11.46 9.94
CA GLN A 41 -5.12 12.02 10.86
C GLN A 41 -6.31 12.65 10.11
N ASN A 42 -6.06 13.32 8.99
CA ASN A 42 -7.11 13.99 8.24
C ASN A 42 -7.76 13.11 7.15
N HIS A 43 -7.27 11.89 6.93
CA HIS A 43 -7.71 11.06 5.81
C HIS A 43 -9.21 10.80 5.85
N HIS A 44 -9.72 10.32 6.99
CA HIS A 44 -11.13 10.01 7.15
C HIS A 44 -12.00 11.27 7.11
N LYS A 45 -11.50 12.41 7.60
CA LYS A 45 -12.20 13.71 7.52
C LYS A 45 -12.46 14.11 6.07
N TYR A 46 -11.46 14.03 5.20
CA TYR A 46 -11.62 14.37 3.79
C TYR A 46 -12.47 13.35 3.03
N LEU A 47 -12.33 12.05 3.37
CA LEU A 47 -13.16 11.00 2.79
C LEU A 47 -14.65 11.23 3.10
N MET A 48 -14.99 11.44 4.37
CA MET A 48 -16.36 11.69 4.82
C MET A 48 -16.92 12.97 4.19
N GLY A 49 -16.16 14.07 4.18
CA GLY A 49 -16.59 15.32 3.55
C GLY A 49 -16.86 15.18 2.05
N GLY A 50 -16.03 14.42 1.33
CA GLY A 50 -16.21 14.17 -0.10
C GLY A 50 -17.46 13.33 -0.41
N ILE A 51 -17.76 12.33 0.43
CA ILE A 51 -18.97 11.51 0.27
C ILE A 51 -20.23 12.35 0.52
N VAL A 52 -20.24 13.16 1.59
CA VAL A 52 -21.37 14.05 1.90
C VAL A 52 -21.60 15.03 0.74
N ALA A 53 -20.56 15.70 0.24
CA ALA A 53 -20.69 16.62 -0.89
C ALA A 53 -21.20 15.96 -2.19
N LYS A 54 -20.90 14.65 -2.40
CA LYS A 54 -21.34 13.90 -3.59
C LYS A 54 -22.84 13.60 -3.57
N TYR A 55 -23.37 13.17 -2.43
CA TYR A 55 -24.77 12.72 -2.32
C TYR A 55 -25.70 13.77 -1.71
N PHE A 56 -25.15 14.79 -1.07
CA PHE A 56 -25.89 15.89 -0.46
C PHE A 56 -25.23 17.24 -0.81
N PRO A 57 -25.31 17.69 -2.09
CA PRO A 57 -24.63 18.90 -2.56
C PRO A 57 -25.15 20.20 -1.90
N GLU A 58 -26.39 20.18 -1.39
CA GLU A 58 -26.98 21.28 -0.64
C GLU A 58 -26.30 21.48 0.73
N CYS A 59 -25.45 20.55 1.18
CA CYS A 59 -24.73 20.64 2.45
C CYS A 59 -23.92 21.94 2.61
N TYR A 60 -23.49 22.57 1.50
CA TYR A 60 -22.74 23.82 1.50
C TYR A 60 -23.57 25.07 1.85
N GLN A 61 -24.90 24.96 1.80
CA GLN A 61 -25.82 26.06 2.09
C GLN A 61 -26.18 26.14 3.58
N TYR A 62 -25.90 25.09 4.34
CA TYR A 62 -26.27 24.95 5.74
C TYR A 62 -25.11 25.28 6.67
N GLU A 63 -25.43 25.91 7.79
CA GLU A 63 -24.48 26.07 8.89
C GLU A 63 -24.27 24.74 9.63
N GLU A 64 -23.19 24.65 10.41
CA GLU A 64 -22.82 23.44 11.16
C GLU A 64 -23.99 22.89 12.01
N LYS A 65 -24.75 23.77 12.67
CA LYS A 65 -25.90 23.36 13.50
C LYS A 65 -27.01 22.71 12.68
N GLU A 66 -27.33 23.28 11.52
CA GLU A 66 -28.36 22.79 10.62
C GLU A 66 -27.93 21.47 9.98
N LEU A 67 -26.68 21.39 9.53
CA LEU A 67 -26.11 20.16 8.98
C LEU A 67 -26.09 19.04 10.02
N ASN A 68 -25.73 19.35 11.28
CA ASN A 68 -25.78 18.38 12.37
C ASN A 68 -27.19 17.85 12.62
N MET A 69 -28.21 18.72 12.55
CA MET A 69 -29.61 18.32 12.69
C MET A 69 -30.04 17.36 11.55
N ILE A 70 -29.73 17.72 10.30
CA ILE A 70 -30.07 16.92 9.12
C ILE A 70 -29.38 15.56 9.16
N LEU A 71 -28.07 15.53 9.40
CA LEU A 71 -27.29 14.29 9.45
C LEU A 71 -27.73 13.39 10.62
N SER A 72 -28.03 13.98 11.78
CA SER A 72 -28.54 13.20 12.92
C SER A 72 -29.88 12.54 12.61
N ALA A 73 -30.80 13.27 11.97
CA ALA A 73 -32.09 12.72 11.56
C ALA A 73 -31.92 11.62 10.50
N ALA A 74 -31.06 11.85 9.49
CA ALA A 74 -30.80 10.88 8.44
C ALA A 74 -30.17 9.58 8.98
N LEU A 75 -29.17 9.67 9.86
CA LEU A 75 -28.53 8.51 10.49
C LEU A 75 -29.45 7.81 11.50
N ALA A 76 -30.41 8.53 12.08
CA ALA A 76 -31.47 7.97 12.92
C ALA A 76 -32.66 7.41 12.12
N SER A 77 -32.64 7.44 10.79
CA SER A 77 -33.66 6.78 9.98
C SER A 77 -33.51 5.25 10.02
N ALA A 78 -34.63 4.53 9.89
CA ALA A 78 -34.62 3.08 9.84
C ALA A 78 -33.85 2.56 8.60
N GLU A 79 -34.02 3.24 7.46
CA GLU A 79 -33.37 2.91 6.20
C GLU A 79 -31.85 3.00 6.32
N CYS A 80 -31.32 4.08 6.92
CA CYS A 80 -29.89 4.23 7.11
C CYS A 80 -29.33 3.17 8.07
N ARG A 81 -30.02 2.90 9.19
CA ARG A 81 -29.61 1.82 10.11
C ARG A 81 -29.56 0.46 9.42
N GLN A 82 -30.56 0.14 8.61
CA GLN A 82 -30.60 -1.14 7.90
C GLN A 82 -29.50 -1.23 6.84
N ALA A 83 -29.20 -0.14 6.12
CA ALA A 83 -28.07 -0.09 5.20
C ALA A 83 -26.74 -0.34 5.92
N VAL A 84 -26.54 0.24 7.11
CA VAL A 84 -25.34 0.01 7.95
C VAL A 84 -25.25 -1.45 8.38
N GLU A 85 -26.36 -2.07 8.80
CA GLU A 85 -26.37 -3.49 9.15
C GLU A 85 -26.03 -4.40 7.96
N ASN A 86 -26.53 -4.08 6.77
CA ASN A 86 -26.23 -4.82 5.55
C ASN A 86 -24.73 -4.74 5.22
N VAL A 87 -24.10 -3.57 5.33
CA VAL A 87 -22.64 -3.41 5.12
C VAL A 87 -21.86 -4.27 6.13
N LYS A 88 -22.21 -4.23 7.41
CA LYS A 88 -21.55 -5.06 8.45
C LYS A 88 -21.69 -6.56 8.18
N ARG A 89 -22.85 -7.00 7.69
CA ARG A 89 -23.07 -8.41 7.31
C ARG A 89 -22.22 -8.81 6.09
N MET A 90 -22.08 -7.92 5.12
CA MET A 90 -21.22 -8.17 3.95
C MET A 90 -19.75 -8.34 4.35
N GLU A 91 -19.25 -7.55 5.30
CA GLU A 91 -17.89 -7.71 5.85
C GLU A 91 -17.71 -9.07 6.53
N LYS A 92 -18.64 -9.47 7.42
CA LYS A 92 -18.57 -10.77 8.11
C LYS A 92 -18.58 -11.97 7.16
N ASN A 93 -19.37 -11.89 6.09
CA ASN A 93 -19.46 -12.96 5.09
C ASN A 93 -18.19 -13.05 4.21
N ALA A 94 -17.43 -11.96 4.07
CA ALA A 94 -16.16 -11.98 3.37
C ALA A 94 -15.08 -12.69 4.20
N ASP A 95 -15.02 -12.42 5.49
CA ASP A 95 -14.08 -13.05 6.42
C ASP A 95 -14.34 -14.57 6.55
N GLU A 96 -15.61 -15.00 6.58
CA GLU A 96 -15.98 -16.42 6.63
C GLU A 96 -15.57 -17.21 5.37
N MET A 97 -15.47 -16.56 4.20
CA MET A 97 -15.00 -17.18 2.96
C MET A 97 -13.47 -17.35 2.89
N GLU A 98 -12.70 -16.58 3.66
CA GLU A 98 -11.25 -16.76 3.74
C GLU A 98 -10.89 -17.98 4.62
N ASP A 99 -11.63 -18.19 5.73
CA ASP A 99 -11.45 -19.33 6.63
C ASP A 99 -11.82 -20.70 6.01
N GLU A 100 -12.68 -20.72 4.99
CA GLU A 100 -13.12 -21.95 4.33
C GLU A 100 -12.10 -22.50 3.33
N LYS A 101 -11.23 -21.65 2.78
CA LYS A 101 -10.14 -22.08 1.87
C LYS A 101 -9.01 -22.81 2.59
N ASP A 102 -8.78 -22.51 3.86
CA ASP A 102 -7.75 -23.18 4.66
C ASP A 102 -8.20 -24.57 5.18
N ARG A 103 -9.50 -24.86 5.17
CA ARG A 103 -10.03 -26.17 5.59
C ARG A 103 -10.03 -27.23 4.48
N ASN A 104 -9.99 -26.84 3.21
CA ASN A 104 -10.03 -27.78 2.09
C ASN A 104 -8.64 -28.15 1.52
N GLY A 105 -7.55 -27.66 2.13
CA GLY A 105 -6.16 -27.98 1.77
C GLY A 105 -5.62 -29.28 2.36
N GLY A 106 -6.49 -30.24 2.70
CA GLY A 106 -6.15 -31.47 3.43
C GLY A 106 -6.14 -32.73 2.56
N HIS A 107 -4.92 -33.19 2.25
CA HIS A 107 -4.55 -34.58 1.95
C HIS A 107 -4.87 -35.11 0.53
N ALA A 108 -3.99 -34.80 -0.42
CA ALA A 108 -3.77 -35.67 -1.57
C ALA A 108 -2.89 -36.86 -1.11
N ASP A 109 -3.50 -38.04 -1.12
CA ASP A 109 -2.91 -39.35 -0.83
C ASP A 109 -1.80 -39.68 -1.85
N GLU A 110 -0.55 -39.76 -1.39
CA GLU A 110 0.57 -40.28 -2.18
C GLU A 110 0.57 -41.82 -2.13
N THR A 111 -0.30 -42.45 -2.91
CA THR A 111 -0.18 -43.88 -3.22
C THR A 111 0.74 -44.11 -4.42
N LYS A 112 1.89 -44.71 -4.11
CA LYS A 112 2.99 -45.12 -4.99
C LYS A 112 2.54 -45.86 -6.26
N THR A 113 3.20 -45.58 -7.38
CA THR A 113 3.67 -46.62 -8.30
C THR A 113 5.10 -46.31 -8.75
N LYS A 114 6.01 -47.23 -8.36
CA LYS A 114 7.36 -47.39 -8.93
C LYS A 114 7.23 -48.15 -10.26
N GLU A 115 8.34 -48.15 -11.02
CA GLU A 115 8.63 -48.92 -12.25
C GLU A 115 8.32 -48.12 -13.53
N ASN A 116 9.21 -47.98 -14.53
CA ASN A 116 10.35 -48.78 -14.90
C ASN A 116 11.39 -47.95 -15.69
N SER A 117 12.63 -48.39 -15.56
CA SER A 117 13.84 -48.04 -16.30
C SER A 117 13.72 -48.09 -17.84
N GLY A 118 14.54 -47.28 -18.52
CA GLY A 118 14.75 -47.40 -19.98
C GLY A 118 15.42 -46.17 -20.59
N GLY A 119 16.73 -46.02 -20.38
CA GLY A 119 17.51 -45.00 -21.08
C GLY A 119 17.76 -45.38 -22.54
N TYR A 120 17.70 -44.40 -23.45
CA TYR A 120 18.44 -44.39 -24.71
C TYR A 120 18.78 -42.94 -25.08
N ALA A 121 20.08 -42.68 -25.24
CA ALA A 121 20.62 -41.46 -25.81
C ALA A 121 20.67 -41.59 -27.35
N ASN A 122 20.17 -40.57 -28.07
CA ASN A 122 20.52 -40.07 -29.41
C ASN A 122 19.32 -39.30 -30.00
N SER A 123 19.42 -38.30 -30.88
CA SER A 123 20.53 -37.80 -31.68
C SER A 123 20.17 -36.41 -32.23
N LYS A 124 21.18 -35.55 -32.34
CA LYS A 124 21.42 -34.54 -33.39
C LYS A 124 20.37 -33.47 -33.66
N ASP A 125 20.73 -32.29 -33.15
CA ASP A 125 20.78 -31.05 -33.92
C ASP A 125 21.28 -31.28 -35.36
N PHE A 126 20.43 -31.06 -36.36
CA PHE A 126 20.84 -30.59 -37.69
C PHE A 126 19.61 -30.17 -38.52
N ALA A 127 19.37 -28.85 -38.60
CA ALA A 127 18.78 -28.20 -39.78
C ALA A 127 18.84 -26.68 -39.58
N GLY A 128 20.03 -26.11 -39.78
CA GLY A 128 20.19 -24.69 -40.04
C GLY A 128 19.54 -24.35 -41.38
N GLY A 129 18.40 -23.68 -41.33
CA GLY A 129 17.78 -23.05 -42.50
C GLY A 129 18.39 -21.68 -42.74
N SER A 130 19.34 -21.60 -43.67
CA SER A 130 19.73 -20.36 -44.32
C SER A 130 18.64 -19.93 -45.31
N PHE A 131 18.19 -18.67 -45.26
CA PHE A 131 17.70 -18.00 -46.46
C PHE A 131 17.87 -16.48 -46.42
N SER A 132 18.93 -16.05 -47.09
CA SER A 132 19.14 -14.87 -47.95
C SER A 132 18.55 -13.48 -47.62
N GLN A 133 19.48 -12.55 -47.43
CA GLN A 133 19.41 -11.15 -47.87
C GLN A 133 19.06 -11.03 -49.35
N GLY A 134 18.32 -9.98 -49.70
CA GLY A 134 18.13 -9.56 -51.09
C GLY A 134 17.49 -8.17 -51.19
N VAL A 135 18.39 -7.17 -51.29
CA VAL A 135 18.28 -5.81 -51.87
C VAL A 135 17.16 -4.87 -51.42
#